data_AF-A0A6A6D422-F1
#
_entry.id   AF-A0A6A6D422-F1
#
_cell.length_a   1.000
_cell.length_b   1.000
_cell.length_c   1.000
_cell.angle_alpha   90.00
_cell.angle_beta   90.00
_cell.angle_gamma   90.00
#
_symmetry.space_group_name_H-M   'P 1'
#
loop_
_entity.id
_entity.type
_entity.pdbx_description
1 polymer ?
#
loop_
_entity_poly.entity_id
_entity_poly.type
_entity_poly.pdbx_seq_one_letter_code
_entity_poly.pdbx_strand_id
1 'polypeptide(L)'
;MVANPNPSTCQFLTLLPREVRDIIYEHILTFPRPLKLRQVVAGSKNTAILRLNRQIASEALPIFYDANTILATRNDFCSDTGPELQTPLRKDRVRHLLIRNFSQSIRCSSFSGGNNLFLEGCCDVCKPNAAGFIAALGSLPRLRTVVVDYHNHYREFEFIKQTIRGIGSTHVEAEHGFALTCTHIARYRLSSPSLPPNLDITFTDLPLHTIWSELWTLRGTNKCPFPLPGEEALLQRLREDEHPYLPDQLNHIIYARHSRLHQPVGEVWTEYEAKSSSNSSEAMNTLTEMILGYLHANRQVSSWRTLTALARSAEAKAYEAEGREVPEEYRT
;
A
#
# COMPACT_ATOMS: atom_id res chain seq x y z
N MET A 1 60.00 -11.41 -13.48
CA MET A 1 59.65 -10.04 -13.04
C MET A 1 58.14 -10.00 -12.85
N VAL A 2 57.68 -10.09 -11.61
CA VAL A 2 56.27 -9.93 -11.26
C VAL A 2 56.00 -8.43 -11.23
N ALA A 3 55.16 -7.94 -12.14
CA ALA A 3 54.80 -6.53 -12.17
C ALA A 3 54.12 -6.18 -10.84
N ASN A 4 54.68 -5.19 -10.13
CA ASN A 4 54.08 -4.62 -8.92
C ASN A 4 52.70 -4.07 -9.31
N PRO A 5 51.59 -4.60 -8.77
CA PRO A 5 50.29 -4.07 -9.12
C PRO A 5 50.13 -2.69 -8.48
N ASN A 6 49.76 -1.71 -9.31
CA ASN A 6 49.46 -0.36 -8.86
C ASN A 6 48.48 -0.42 -7.67
N PRO A 7 48.79 0.19 -6.51
CA PRO A 7 47.93 0.13 -5.31
C PRO A 7 46.62 0.92 -5.44
N SER A 8 46.33 1.49 -6.61
CA SER A 8 45.19 2.36 -6.90
C SER A 8 43.99 1.67 -7.56
N THR A 9 44.08 0.38 -7.90
CA THR A 9 42.96 -0.38 -8.46
C THR A 9 42.40 -1.33 -7.41
N CYS A 10 41.09 -1.24 -7.15
CA CYS A 10 40.39 -2.19 -6.29
C CYS A 10 40.31 -3.55 -6.99
N GLN A 11 41.36 -4.37 -6.81
CA GLN A 11 41.61 -5.58 -7.59
C GLN A 11 40.47 -6.61 -7.50
N PHE A 12 39.80 -6.71 -6.36
CA PHE A 12 38.84 -7.80 -6.14
C PHE A 12 37.62 -7.71 -7.06
N LEU A 13 36.97 -6.54 -7.15
CA LEU A 13 35.79 -6.41 -8.02
C LEU A 13 36.20 -6.20 -9.48
N THR A 14 37.26 -5.44 -9.77
CA THR A 14 37.62 -5.10 -11.15
C THR A 14 38.15 -6.30 -11.96
N LEU A 15 38.69 -7.34 -11.30
CA LEU A 15 39.19 -8.54 -11.97
C LEU A 15 38.12 -9.59 -12.26
N LEU A 16 36.96 -9.51 -11.62
CA LEU A 16 35.87 -10.46 -11.88
C LEU A 16 35.28 -10.22 -13.28
N PRO A 17 34.72 -11.25 -13.94
CA PRO A 17 33.86 -11.05 -15.11
C PRO A 17 32.66 -10.16 -14.77
N ARG A 18 32.10 -9.49 -15.77
CA ARG A 18 30.99 -8.55 -15.58
C ARG A 18 29.76 -9.23 -14.98
N GLU A 19 29.48 -10.45 -15.44
CA GLU A 19 28.35 -11.26 -15.05
C GLU A 19 28.41 -11.61 -13.55
N VAL A 20 29.61 -11.95 -13.06
CA VAL A 20 29.84 -12.24 -11.63
C VAL A 20 29.67 -10.97 -10.80
N ARG A 21 30.14 -9.82 -11.29
CA ARG A 21 29.90 -8.53 -10.61
C ARG A 21 28.42 -8.20 -10.53
N ASP A 22 27.66 -8.42 -11.60
CA ASP A 22 26.22 -8.14 -11.61
C ASP A 22 25.48 -9.00 -10.56
N ILE A 23 25.82 -10.28 -10.42
CA ILE A 23 25.28 -11.15 -9.35
C ILE A 23 25.62 -10.59 -7.96
N ILE A 24 26.86 -10.13 -7.76
CA ILE A 24 27.28 -9.52 -6.48
C ILE A 24 26.47 -8.24 -6.22
N TYR A 25 26.34 -7.37 -7.22
CA TYR A 25 25.56 -6.14 -7.10
C TYR A 25 24.09 -6.43 -6.78
N GLU A 26 23.47 -7.38 -7.46
CA GLU A 26 22.09 -7.78 -7.22
C GLU A 26 21.91 -8.30 -5.79
N HIS A 27 22.83 -9.14 -5.31
CA HIS A 27 22.78 -9.67 -3.95
C HIS A 27 22.90 -8.58 -2.87
N ILE A 28 23.83 -7.63 -3.03
CA ILE A 28 24.11 -6.63 -1.98
C ILE A 28 23.26 -5.35 -2.09
N LEU A 29 22.67 -5.09 -3.26
CA LEU A 29 21.88 -3.89 -3.53
C LEU A 29 20.38 -4.18 -3.66
N THR A 30 19.91 -5.40 -3.47
CA THR A 30 18.48 -5.70 -3.37
C THR A 30 18.03 -5.63 -1.92
N PHE A 31 17.05 -4.78 -1.63
CA PHE A 31 16.55 -4.55 -0.29
C PHE A 31 15.08 -4.99 -0.19
N PRO A 32 14.70 -5.70 0.89
CA PRO A 32 13.33 -6.18 1.06
C PRO A 32 12.34 -5.07 1.42
N ARG A 33 12.84 -3.91 1.89
CA ARG A 33 12.01 -2.78 2.33
C ARG A 33 12.20 -1.59 1.40
N PRO A 34 11.14 -0.78 1.17
CA PRO A 34 11.24 0.44 0.38
C PRO A 34 12.34 1.38 0.89
N LEU A 35 13.13 1.91 -0.03
CA LEU A 35 14.29 2.72 0.28
C LEU A 35 13.92 4.20 0.40
N LYS A 36 14.19 4.78 1.57
CA LYS A 36 14.13 6.23 1.75
C LYS A 36 15.47 6.85 1.40
N LEU A 37 15.56 7.46 0.21
CA LEU A 37 16.78 8.16 -0.20
C LEU A 37 16.87 9.46 0.60
N ARG A 38 17.66 9.48 1.67
CA ARG A 38 18.17 10.71 2.31
C ARG A 38 19.69 10.65 2.36
N GLN A 39 20.35 11.79 2.55
CA GLN A 39 21.82 11.95 2.54
C GLN A 39 22.56 10.90 3.41
N VAL A 40 21.89 10.39 4.45
CA VAL A 40 22.21 9.14 5.14
C VAL A 40 21.07 8.17 4.85
N VAL A 41 21.33 7.10 4.10
CA VAL A 41 20.31 6.07 3.88
C VAL A 41 20.18 5.28 5.18
N ALA A 42 19.40 5.79 6.12
CA ALA A 42 18.99 5.03 7.30
C ALA A 42 18.16 3.84 6.81
N GLY A 43 18.81 2.70 6.56
CA GLY A 43 18.17 1.46 6.19
C GLY A 43 18.90 0.58 5.17
N SER A 44 19.74 1.12 4.29
CA SER A 44 20.36 0.29 3.25
C SER A 44 21.86 0.08 3.54
N LYS A 45 22.17 -1.10 4.09
CA LYS A 45 23.56 -1.60 4.13
C LYS A 45 24.13 -1.57 2.70
N ASN A 46 25.44 -1.43 2.54
CA ASN A 46 26.15 -1.64 1.27
C ASN A 46 25.97 -0.60 0.14
N THR A 47 25.16 0.47 0.28
CA THR A 47 25.05 1.50 -0.79
C THR A 47 26.31 2.32 -0.99
N ALA A 48 27.29 2.24 -0.08
CA ALA A 48 28.62 2.81 -0.25
C ALA A 48 29.30 2.29 -1.53
N ILE A 49 28.96 1.08 -1.99
CA ILE A 49 29.51 0.51 -3.22
C ILE A 49 29.23 1.39 -4.44
N LEU A 50 28.09 2.08 -4.47
CA LEU A 50 27.68 2.99 -5.55
C LEU A 50 28.60 4.22 -5.67
N ARG A 51 29.46 4.47 -4.69
CA ARG A 51 30.36 5.64 -4.62
C ARG A 51 31.84 5.25 -4.73
N LEU A 52 32.17 3.97 -4.89
CA LEU A 52 33.56 3.50 -4.88
C LEU A 52 34.37 4.00 -6.08
N ASN A 53 33.89 3.76 -7.30
CA ASN A 53 34.52 4.24 -8.52
C ASN A 53 33.52 4.34 -9.67
N ARG A 54 33.93 4.96 -10.79
CA ARG A 54 33.07 5.23 -11.95
C ARG A 54 32.54 3.96 -12.63
N GLN A 55 33.34 2.89 -12.69
CA GLN A 55 32.92 1.63 -13.27
C GLN A 55 31.83 1.01 -12.40
N ILE A 56 32.12 0.72 -11.13
CA ILE A 56 31.15 0.13 -10.20
C ILE A 56 29.86 0.95 -10.16
N ALA A 57 29.96 2.29 -10.12
CA ALA A 57 28.79 3.16 -10.15
C ALA A 57 27.97 3.02 -11.44
N SER A 58 28.60 2.94 -12.61
CA SER A 58 27.89 2.79 -13.89
C SER A 58 27.21 1.42 -14.03
N GLU A 59 27.83 0.38 -13.49
CA GLU A 59 27.35 -1.00 -13.53
C GLU A 59 26.23 -1.27 -12.50
N ALA A 60 26.42 -0.84 -11.25
CA ALA A 60 25.55 -1.19 -10.13
C ALA A 60 24.34 -0.26 -9.98
N LEU A 61 24.41 0.99 -10.43
CA LEU A 61 23.31 1.95 -10.30
C LEU A 61 22.02 1.54 -11.07
N PRO A 62 22.08 1.00 -12.30
CA PRO A 62 20.92 0.39 -12.94
C PRO A 62 20.29 -0.72 -12.09
N ILE A 63 21.09 -1.65 -11.57
CA ILE A 63 20.62 -2.78 -10.75
C ILE A 63 19.92 -2.25 -9.50
N PHE A 64 20.51 -1.26 -8.83
CA PHE A 64 19.90 -0.61 -7.67
C PHE A 64 18.50 -0.04 -7.96
N TYR A 65 18.31 0.68 -9.06
CA TYR A 65 17.00 1.25 -9.38
C TYR A 65 16.01 0.25 -9.99
N ASP A 66 16.50 -0.82 -10.60
CA ASP A 66 15.67 -1.87 -11.19
C ASP A 66 15.15 -2.85 -10.14
N ALA A 67 15.91 -3.15 -9.08
CA ALA A 67 15.54 -4.14 -8.07
C ALA A 67 14.77 -3.57 -6.87
N ASN A 68 14.79 -2.24 -6.64
CA ASN A 68 14.28 -1.65 -5.41
C ASN A 68 13.11 -0.70 -5.61
N THR A 69 12.18 -0.74 -4.65
CA THR A 69 11.14 0.26 -4.50
C THR A 69 11.69 1.48 -3.76
N ILE A 70 11.57 2.66 -4.36
CA ILE A 70 11.98 3.91 -3.73
C ILE A 70 10.77 4.57 -3.06
N LEU A 71 10.95 4.96 -1.80
CA LEU A 71 9.97 5.72 -1.04
C LEU A 71 10.00 7.18 -1.49
N ALA A 72 8.84 7.69 -1.88
CA ALA A 72 8.61 9.09 -2.19
C ALA A 72 7.29 9.57 -1.57
N THR A 73 7.00 10.84 -1.78
CA THR A 73 5.86 11.59 -1.30
C THR A 73 5.43 12.55 -2.40
N ARG A 74 4.22 13.11 -2.30
CA ARG A 74 3.76 14.11 -3.27
C ARG A 74 4.64 15.36 -3.32
N ASN A 75 5.33 15.70 -2.22
CA ASN A 75 6.33 16.78 -2.18
C ASN A 75 7.39 16.64 -3.27
N ASP A 76 7.81 15.41 -3.58
CA ASP A 76 8.89 15.12 -4.53
C ASP A 76 8.53 15.48 -5.98
N PHE A 77 7.25 15.74 -6.24
CA PHE A 77 6.69 16.06 -7.55
C PHE A 77 6.14 17.49 -7.62
N CYS A 78 5.98 18.17 -6.48
CA CYS A 78 5.45 19.52 -6.44
C CYS A 78 6.45 20.53 -7.02
N SER A 79 6.00 21.39 -7.93
CA SER A 79 6.83 22.44 -8.55
C SER A 79 7.34 23.46 -7.55
N ASP A 80 6.59 23.68 -6.48
CA ASP A 80 6.88 24.74 -5.49
C ASP A 80 7.80 24.23 -4.37
N THR A 81 8.10 22.93 -4.35
CA THR A 81 8.98 22.32 -3.34
C THR A 81 10.43 22.44 -3.79
N GLY A 82 11.25 23.12 -2.98
CA GLY A 82 12.68 23.29 -3.23
C GLY A 82 13.45 21.95 -3.26
N PRO A 83 14.53 21.83 -4.05
CA PRO A 83 15.31 20.60 -4.19
C PRO A 83 15.83 20.02 -2.87
N GLU A 84 16.06 20.87 -1.87
CA GLU A 84 16.53 20.49 -0.53
C GLU A 84 15.50 19.70 0.29
N LEU A 85 14.21 19.84 -0.05
CA LEU A 85 13.10 19.11 0.57
C LEU A 85 12.68 17.89 -0.25
N GLN A 86 13.18 17.76 -1.48
CA GLN A 86 12.91 16.64 -2.36
C GLN A 86 13.86 15.48 -2.09
N THR A 87 13.34 14.28 -2.25
CA THR A 87 14.09 13.05 -2.33
C THR A 87 15.01 13.12 -3.56
N PRO A 88 16.32 12.81 -3.45
CA PRO A 88 17.27 12.86 -4.56
C PRO A 88 17.05 11.68 -5.52
N LEU A 89 15.88 11.64 -6.14
CA LEU A 89 15.41 10.59 -7.03
C LEU A 89 15.98 10.80 -8.44
N ARG A 90 16.60 9.76 -8.99
CA ARG A 90 16.97 9.71 -10.41
C ARG A 90 15.73 9.42 -11.26
N LYS A 91 15.04 10.48 -11.66
CA LYS A 91 13.83 10.43 -12.50
C LYS A 91 14.04 9.64 -13.80
N ASP A 92 15.27 9.65 -14.33
CA ASP A 92 15.68 8.88 -15.51
C ASP A 92 15.82 7.38 -15.29
N ARG A 93 15.82 6.88 -14.05
CA ARG A 93 16.14 5.48 -13.70
C ARG A 93 15.10 4.75 -12.88
N VAL A 94 14.34 5.47 -12.05
CA VAL A 94 13.39 4.86 -11.14
C VAL A 94 12.38 3.97 -11.87
N ARG A 95 12.20 2.74 -11.35
CA ARG A 95 11.21 1.79 -11.86
C ARG A 95 10.03 1.57 -10.93
N HIS A 96 10.29 1.58 -9.63
CA HIS A 96 9.33 1.20 -8.60
C HIS A 96 9.25 2.30 -7.54
N LEU A 97 8.05 2.84 -7.34
CA LEU A 97 7.78 3.87 -6.33
C LEU A 97 6.75 3.40 -5.31
N LEU A 98 7.00 3.73 -4.05
CA LEU A 98 5.99 3.74 -3.00
C LEU A 98 5.78 5.19 -2.55
N ILE A 99 4.57 5.71 -2.71
CA ILE A 99 4.16 7.03 -2.27
C ILE A 99 3.44 6.88 -0.92
N ARG A 100 4.13 7.18 0.19
CA ARG A 100 3.55 7.00 1.55
C ARG A 100 2.70 8.16 2.05
N ASN A 101 2.87 9.32 1.42
CA ASN A 101 2.11 10.52 1.74
C ASN A 101 1.73 11.19 0.42
N PHE A 102 0.43 11.12 0.12
CA PHE A 102 -0.15 11.73 -1.07
C PHE A 102 -1.01 12.98 -0.75
N SER A 103 -1.00 13.46 0.50
CA SER A 103 -1.57 14.78 0.84
C SER A 103 -0.86 15.91 0.11
N GLN A 104 -1.45 17.11 0.15
CA GLN A 104 -0.85 18.31 -0.44
C GLN A 104 0.61 18.49 -0.01
N SER A 105 1.42 19.04 -0.90
CA SER A 105 2.80 19.34 -0.53
C SER A 105 2.87 20.34 0.62
N ILE A 106 3.95 20.33 1.40
CA ILE A 106 4.13 21.28 2.51
C ILE A 106 4.00 22.74 2.01
N ARG A 107 4.54 23.03 0.82
CA ARG A 107 4.48 24.35 0.21
C ARG A 107 3.06 24.70 -0.25
N CYS A 108 2.38 23.81 -0.96
CA CYS A 108 0.99 24.02 -1.38
C CYS A 108 0.02 24.09 -0.19
N SER A 109 0.27 23.33 0.88
CA SER A 109 -0.52 23.37 2.12
C SER A 109 -0.42 24.70 2.86
N SER A 110 0.70 25.42 2.70
CA SER A 110 0.87 26.76 3.28
C SER A 110 0.01 27.80 2.56
N PHE A 111 -0.28 27.59 1.26
CA PHE A 111 -1.18 28.45 0.49
C PHE A 111 -2.66 28.17 0.76
N SER A 112 -3.02 26.98 1.25
CA SER A 112 -4.41 26.60 1.59
C SER A 112 -4.86 27.02 3.00
N GLY A 113 -4.02 27.74 3.74
CA GLY A 113 -4.33 28.20 5.10
C GLY A 113 -4.59 27.07 6.11
N GLY A 114 -4.12 25.84 5.82
CA GLY A 114 -4.29 24.68 6.70
C GLY A 114 -5.70 24.08 6.75
N ASN A 115 -6.66 24.61 5.99
CA ASN A 115 -8.07 24.20 6.07
C ASN A 115 -8.47 23.09 5.09
N ASN A 116 -7.52 22.47 4.38
CA ASN A 116 -7.77 21.50 3.30
C ASN A 116 -8.70 21.99 2.18
N LEU A 117 -9.02 23.29 2.15
CA LEU A 117 -9.70 23.97 1.06
C LEU A 117 -8.61 24.33 0.04
N PHE A 118 -8.62 23.64 -1.10
CA PHE A 118 -7.64 23.81 -2.18
C PHE A 118 -7.80 25.20 -2.79
N LEU A 119 -7.03 26.18 -2.29
CA LEU A 119 -7.08 27.57 -2.74
C LEU A 119 -6.38 27.75 -4.11
N GLU A 120 -6.80 28.78 -4.85
CA GLU A 120 -6.14 29.26 -6.06
C GLU A 120 -4.63 29.48 -5.81
N GLY A 121 -3.79 28.92 -6.68
CA GLY A 121 -2.33 29.04 -6.60
C GLY A 121 -1.56 27.74 -6.30
N CYS A 122 -2.24 26.63 -5.98
CA CYS A 122 -1.58 25.32 -5.90
C CYS A 122 -1.13 24.83 -7.28
N CYS A 123 0.08 24.27 -7.37
CA CYS A 123 0.55 23.60 -8.59
C CYS A 123 -0.35 22.42 -9.01
N ASP A 124 -0.33 22.06 -10.29
CA ASP A 124 -1.16 20.98 -10.85
C ASP A 124 -0.99 19.65 -10.12
N VAL A 125 0.24 19.36 -9.67
CA VAL A 125 0.53 18.16 -8.90
C VAL A 125 -0.22 18.13 -7.57
N CYS A 126 -0.46 19.28 -6.92
CA CYS A 126 -1.11 19.37 -5.62
C CYS A 126 -2.63 19.60 -5.69
N LYS A 127 -3.20 19.74 -6.89
CA LYS A 127 -4.65 19.85 -7.10
C LYS A 127 -5.39 18.60 -6.63
N PRO A 128 -6.63 18.73 -6.13
CA PRO A 128 -7.33 17.64 -5.46
C PRO A 128 -7.76 16.51 -6.40
N ASN A 129 -7.88 16.79 -7.69
CA ASN A 129 -8.28 15.82 -8.72
C ASN A 129 -7.19 14.77 -9.07
N ALA A 130 -5.98 14.91 -8.51
CA ALA A 130 -4.81 14.06 -8.74
C ALA A 130 -4.32 13.95 -10.20
N ALA A 131 -4.97 14.61 -11.17
CA ALA A 131 -4.61 14.51 -12.59
C ALA A 131 -3.16 14.94 -12.84
N GLY A 132 -2.74 16.10 -12.31
CA GLY A 132 -1.36 16.57 -12.43
C GLY A 132 -0.35 15.67 -11.73
N PHE A 133 -0.72 15.04 -10.62
CA PHE A 133 0.15 14.08 -9.92
C PHE A 133 0.32 12.80 -10.74
N ILE A 134 -0.77 12.26 -11.29
CA ILE A 134 -0.75 11.09 -12.16
C ILE A 134 0.05 11.37 -13.43
N ALA A 135 -0.13 12.55 -14.05
CA ALA A 135 0.66 12.98 -15.21
C ALA A 135 2.16 13.09 -14.88
N ALA A 136 2.50 13.64 -13.71
CA ALA A 136 3.90 13.70 -13.25
C ALA A 136 4.52 12.31 -13.09
N LEU A 137 3.77 11.32 -12.59
CA LEU A 137 4.22 9.92 -12.54
C LEU A 137 4.37 9.32 -13.94
N GLY A 138 3.40 9.56 -14.83
CA GLY A 138 3.43 9.14 -16.23
C GLY A 138 4.59 9.73 -17.05
N SER A 139 5.12 10.88 -16.63
CA SER A 139 6.28 11.52 -17.27
C SER A 139 7.62 10.85 -16.96
N LEU A 140 7.67 9.92 -16.00
CA LEU A 140 8.89 9.22 -15.63
C LEU A 140 9.18 8.07 -16.62
N PRO A 141 10.25 8.14 -17.42
CA PRO A 141 10.40 7.32 -18.63
C PRO A 141 10.61 5.82 -18.36
N ARG A 142 11.12 5.45 -17.18
CA ARG A 142 11.40 4.06 -16.81
C ARG A 142 10.46 3.51 -15.74
N LEU A 143 9.52 4.31 -15.28
CA LEU A 143 8.62 3.92 -14.20
C LEU A 143 7.70 2.79 -14.69
N ARG A 144 7.60 1.74 -13.86
CA ARG A 144 6.80 0.55 -14.13
C ARG A 144 5.70 0.34 -13.11
N THR A 145 6.00 0.58 -11.82
CA THR A 145 5.00 0.39 -10.77
C THR A 145 5.01 1.55 -9.79
N VAL A 146 3.81 2.02 -9.44
CA VAL A 146 3.58 2.98 -8.37
C VAL A 146 2.54 2.41 -7.44
N VAL A 147 2.88 2.36 -6.15
CA VAL A 147 1.92 2.12 -5.08
C VAL A 147 1.73 3.43 -4.34
N VAL A 148 0.51 3.94 -4.31
CA VAL A 148 0.11 5.12 -3.54
C VAL A 148 -0.59 4.62 -2.29
N ASP A 149 0.10 4.71 -1.16
CA ASP A 149 -0.44 4.33 0.14
C ASP A 149 -1.39 5.43 0.64
N TYR A 150 -2.67 5.12 0.72
CA TYR A 150 -3.70 6.06 1.16
C TYR A 150 -4.18 5.90 2.59
N HIS A 151 -3.58 4.99 3.36
CA HIS A 151 -4.01 4.66 4.72
C HIS A 151 -4.26 5.91 5.60
N ASN A 152 -3.32 6.86 5.60
CA ASN A 152 -3.40 8.08 6.42
C ASN A 152 -4.16 9.24 5.75
N HIS A 153 -4.70 9.04 4.56
CA HIS A 153 -5.21 10.08 3.68
C HIS A 153 -6.52 9.62 3.00
N TYR A 154 -7.32 8.85 3.72
CA TYR A 154 -8.56 8.25 3.20
C TYR A 154 -9.51 9.30 2.59
N ARG A 155 -9.65 10.47 3.22
CA ARG A 155 -10.56 11.53 2.75
C ARG A 155 -10.14 12.09 1.40
N GLU A 156 -8.84 12.31 1.21
CA GLU A 156 -8.27 12.78 -0.04
C GLU A 156 -8.43 11.72 -1.14
N PHE A 157 -8.27 10.44 -0.81
CA PHE A 157 -8.46 9.36 -1.78
C PHE A 157 -9.93 9.23 -2.18
N GLU A 158 -10.85 9.34 -1.22
CA GLU A 158 -12.29 9.31 -1.48
C GLU A 158 -12.70 10.50 -2.36
N PHE A 159 -12.14 11.68 -2.15
CA PHE A 159 -12.34 12.81 -3.05
C PHE A 159 -11.84 12.53 -4.48
N ILE A 160 -10.65 11.93 -4.64
CA ILE A 160 -10.12 11.53 -5.96
C ILE A 160 -11.05 10.52 -6.62
N LYS A 161 -11.51 9.52 -5.87
CA LYS A 161 -12.43 8.48 -6.35
C LYS A 161 -13.76 9.09 -6.81
N GLN A 162 -14.32 10.04 -6.07
CA GLN A 162 -15.50 10.79 -6.46
C GLN A 162 -15.27 11.66 -7.69
N THR A 163 -14.12 12.34 -7.77
CA THR A 163 -13.75 13.17 -8.92
C THR A 163 -13.64 12.34 -10.19
N ILE A 164 -12.94 11.20 -10.15
CA ILE A 164 -12.82 10.28 -11.28
C ILE A 164 -14.19 9.73 -11.71
N ARG A 165 -15.07 9.40 -10.74
CA ARG A 165 -16.44 8.95 -11.03
C ARG A 165 -17.31 10.07 -11.63
N GLY A 166 -17.21 11.29 -11.11
CA GLY A 166 -17.96 12.46 -11.56
C GLY A 166 -17.52 13.00 -12.91
N ILE A 167 -16.23 12.89 -13.27
CA ILE A 167 -15.70 13.22 -14.60
C ILE A 167 -16.35 12.34 -15.68
N GLY A 168 -16.77 11.10 -15.35
CA GLY A 168 -17.55 10.25 -16.25
C GLY A 168 -18.93 10.82 -16.64
N SER A 169 -19.42 11.85 -15.94
CA SER A 169 -20.72 12.49 -16.16
C SER A 169 -20.68 13.92 -16.71
N THR A 170 -19.51 14.58 -16.76
CA THR A 170 -19.37 15.94 -17.28
C THR A 170 -18.32 16.01 -18.40
N HIS A 171 -18.79 16.33 -19.60
CA HIS A 171 -18.10 16.24 -20.90
C HIS A 171 -16.76 17.01 -21.07
N VAL A 172 -16.27 17.78 -20.08
CA VAL A 172 -15.21 18.78 -20.31
C VAL A 172 -13.83 18.36 -19.76
N GLU A 173 -13.73 17.39 -18.84
CA GLU A 173 -12.44 16.87 -18.33
C GLU A 173 -12.20 15.38 -18.69
N ALA A 174 -12.97 14.86 -19.65
CA ALA A 174 -12.86 13.49 -20.17
C ALA A 174 -11.54 13.21 -20.93
N GLU A 175 -10.66 14.21 -21.11
CA GLU A 175 -9.43 14.11 -21.92
C GLU A 175 -8.43 13.07 -21.40
N HIS A 176 -8.43 12.77 -20.11
CA HIS A 176 -7.50 11.79 -19.54
C HIS A 176 -8.11 10.39 -19.36
N GLY A 177 -9.45 10.23 -19.40
CA GLY A 177 -10.11 8.93 -19.31
C GLY A 177 -9.66 8.05 -18.12
N PHE A 178 -9.51 8.64 -16.92
CA PHE A 178 -9.15 7.88 -15.73
C PHE A 178 -10.30 6.98 -15.27
N ALA A 179 -9.98 5.75 -14.90
CA ALA A 179 -10.89 4.82 -14.24
C ALA A 179 -10.19 4.10 -13.09
N LEU A 180 -10.90 3.92 -11.98
CA LEU A 180 -10.44 3.17 -10.82
C LEU A 180 -11.22 1.86 -10.71
N THR A 181 -10.49 0.76 -10.75
CA THR A 181 -11.05 -0.59 -10.58
C THR A 181 -10.59 -1.15 -9.24
N CYS A 182 -11.53 -1.56 -8.39
CA CYS A 182 -11.19 -2.22 -7.14
C CYS A 182 -10.78 -3.66 -7.45
N THR A 183 -9.51 -3.99 -7.20
CA THR A 183 -8.94 -5.30 -7.55
C THR A 183 -8.90 -6.25 -6.36
N HIS A 184 -8.71 -5.70 -5.16
CA HIS A 184 -8.70 -6.41 -3.88
C HIS A 184 -9.21 -5.47 -2.79
N ILE A 185 -9.41 -6.00 -1.57
CA ILE A 185 -9.76 -5.18 -0.41
C ILE A 185 -8.76 -4.05 -0.26
N ALA A 186 -9.32 -2.84 -0.26
CA ALA A 186 -8.60 -1.58 -0.13
C ALA A 186 -7.53 -1.33 -1.21
N ARG A 187 -7.59 -2.04 -2.36
CA ARG A 187 -6.63 -1.88 -3.47
C ARG A 187 -7.32 -1.55 -4.78
N TYR A 188 -6.99 -0.40 -5.32
CA TYR A 188 -7.56 0.13 -6.56
C TYR A 188 -6.48 0.28 -7.62
N ARG A 189 -6.71 -0.28 -8.80
CA ARG A 189 -5.86 -0.06 -9.97
C ARG A 189 -6.40 1.12 -10.77
N LEU A 190 -5.53 2.06 -11.10
CA LEU A 190 -5.83 3.15 -12.01
C LEU A 190 -5.53 2.73 -13.44
N SER A 191 -6.49 2.95 -14.34
CA SER A 191 -6.33 2.80 -15.78
C SER A 191 -6.64 4.11 -16.48
N SER A 192 -5.87 4.44 -17.52
CA SER A 192 -6.13 5.59 -18.38
C SER A 192 -5.43 5.41 -19.73
N PRO A 193 -6.06 5.84 -20.84
CA PRO A 193 -5.41 5.89 -22.16
C PRO A 193 -4.18 6.81 -22.20
N SER A 194 -4.11 7.79 -21.30
CA SER A 194 -2.99 8.76 -21.22
C SER A 194 -1.76 8.19 -20.50
N LEU A 195 -1.90 7.05 -19.81
CA LEU A 195 -0.78 6.43 -19.11
C LEU A 195 0.07 5.57 -20.06
N PRO A 196 1.40 5.54 -19.86
CA PRO A 196 2.25 4.58 -20.56
C PRO A 196 1.74 3.14 -20.37
N PRO A 197 1.74 2.29 -21.41
CA PRO A 197 1.12 0.96 -21.36
C PRO A 197 1.78 0.01 -20.35
N ASN A 198 3.03 0.28 -19.96
CA ASN A 198 3.79 -0.55 -19.02
C ASN A 198 3.79 0.02 -17.59
N LEU A 199 3.03 1.09 -17.32
CA LEU A 199 2.96 1.73 -16.02
C LEU A 199 1.71 1.27 -15.25
N ASP A 200 1.94 0.59 -14.13
CA ASP A 200 0.90 0.18 -13.19
C ASP A 200 0.86 1.14 -12.01
N ILE A 201 -0.25 1.87 -11.85
CA ILE A 201 -0.49 2.76 -10.71
C ILE A 201 -1.60 2.15 -9.87
N THR A 202 -1.30 1.88 -8.61
CA THR A 202 -2.24 1.32 -7.65
C THR A 202 -2.36 2.23 -6.44
N PHE A 203 -3.59 2.49 -6.01
CA PHE A 203 -3.89 3.11 -4.73
C PHE A 203 -4.23 2.01 -3.74
N THR A 204 -3.57 1.96 -2.60
CA THR A 204 -3.79 0.90 -1.61
C THR A 204 -3.79 1.47 -0.19
N ASP A 205 -4.67 0.99 0.68
CA ASP A 205 -4.44 1.10 2.12
C ASP A 205 -3.48 -0.04 2.46
N LEU A 206 -2.18 0.26 2.63
CA LEU A 206 -1.17 -0.77 2.76
C LEU A 206 -1.41 -1.68 3.97
N PRO A 207 -1.58 -1.17 5.20
CA PRO A 207 -1.84 -2.01 6.36
C PRO A 207 -3.10 -2.88 6.19
N LEU A 208 -4.22 -2.28 5.76
CA LEU A 208 -5.47 -3.00 5.58
C LEU A 208 -5.33 -4.11 4.53
N HIS A 209 -4.74 -3.82 3.38
CA HIS A 209 -4.55 -4.79 2.32
C HIS A 209 -3.62 -5.94 2.74
N THR A 210 -2.46 -5.62 3.32
CA THR A 210 -1.47 -6.62 3.76
C THR A 210 -2.07 -7.57 4.78
N ILE A 211 -2.65 -7.03 5.86
CA ILE A 211 -3.24 -7.82 6.93
C ILE A 211 -4.40 -8.66 6.40
N TRP A 212 -5.28 -8.07 5.58
CA TRP A 212 -6.40 -8.80 4.99
C TRP A 212 -5.93 -9.98 4.14
N SER A 213 -4.95 -9.77 3.25
CA SER A 213 -4.42 -10.82 2.38
C SER A 213 -3.79 -11.96 3.16
N GLU A 214 -3.06 -11.67 4.24
CA GLU A 214 -2.47 -12.71 5.08
C GLU A 214 -3.53 -13.50 5.86
N LEU A 215 -4.50 -12.81 6.48
CA LEU A 215 -5.60 -13.46 7.19
C LEU A 215 -6.47 -14.31 6.26
N TRP A 216 -6.73 -13.81 5.05
CA TRP A 216 -7.48 -14.53 4.02
C TRP A 216 -6.71 -15.75 3.52
N THR A 217 -5.37 -15.68 3.42
CA THR A 217 -4.54 -16.83 3.05
C THR A 217 -4.57 -17.91 4.12
N LEU A 218 -4.54 -17.53 5.40
CA LEU A 218 -4.63 -18.48 6.51
C LEU A 218 -5.99 -19.20 6.56
N ARG A 219 -7.08 -18.47 6.32
CA ARG A 219 -8.45 -18.99 6.48
C ARG A 219 -9.05 -19.58 5.20
N GLY A 220 -8.59 -19.13 4.04
CA GLY A 220 -9.15 -19.51 2.74
C GLY A 220 -10.66 -19.33 2.67
N THR A 221 -11.33 -20.27 2.00
CA THR A 221 -12.80 -20.41 1.96
C THR A 221 -13.34 -21.34 3.04
N ASN A 222 -12.46 -21.88 3.91
CA ASN A 222 -12.84 -22.94 4.84
C ASN A 222 -13.69 -22.38 5.98
N LYS A 223 -14.87 -23.00 6.17
CA LYS A 223 -15.74 -22.81 7.34
C LYS A 223 -15.18 -23.53 8.57
N CYS A 224 -13.89 -23.38 8.85
CA CYS A 224 -13.25 -24.10 9.95
C CYS A 224 -13.60 -23.45 11.30
N PRO A 225 -14.01 -24.23 12.31
CA PRO A 225 -14.18 -23.73 13.66
C PRO A 225 -12.82 -23.34 14.26
N PHE A 226 -12.87 -22.37 15.17
CA PHE A 226 -11.75 -21.55 15.61
C PHE A 226 -11.04 -22.07 16.88
N PRO A 227 -9.79 -21.65 17.19
CA PRO A 227 -8.81 -20.92 16.36
C PRO A 227 -7.94 -21.87 15.50
N LEU A 228 -7.39 -21.36 14.38
CA LEU A 228 -6.50 -22.15 13.52
C LEU A 228 -5.08 -22.27 14.11
N PRO A 229 -4.36 -23.39 13.88
CA PRO A 229 -2.95 -23.49 14.24
C PRO A 229 -2.13 -22.35 13.62
N GLY A 230 -1.37 -21.63 14.45
CA GLY A 230 -0.53 -20.50 14.01
C GLY A 230 -1.23 -19.15 13.89
N GLU A 231 -2.55 -19.07 14.14
CA GLU A 231 -3.31 -17.82 14.07
C GLU A 231 -2.78 -16.75 15.04
N GLU A 232 -2.55 -17.10 16.32
CA GLU A 232 -2.06 -16.10 17.29
C GLU A 232 -0.64 -15.65 16.97
N ALA A 233 0.22 -16.54 16.47
CA ALA A 233 1.57 -16.17 16.04
C ALA A 233 1.52 -15.22 14.83
N LEU A 234 0.60 -15.45 13.90
CA LEU A 234 0.35 -14.55 12.77
C LEU A 234 -0.14 -13.19 13.23
N LEU A 235 -1.17 -13.15 14.08
CA LEU A 235 -1.73 -11.90 14.60
C LEU A 235 -0.68 -11.12 15.38
N GLN A 236 0.11 -11.78 16.23
CA GLN A 236 1.17 -11.13 16.99
C GLN A 236 2.22 -10.50 16.07
N ARG A 237 2.67 -11.21 15.04
CA ARG A 237 3.58 -10.65 14.03
C ARG A 237 2.97 -9.43 13.35
N LEU A 238 1.71 -9.52 12.90
CA LEU A 238 1.03 -8.43 12.20
C LEU A 238 0.82 -7.20 13.10
N ARG A 239 0.62 -7.38 14.41
CA ARG A 239 0.53 -6.28 15.38
C ARG A 239 1.86 -5.53 15.50
N GLU A 240 2.97 -6.26 15.45
CA GLU A 240 4.33 -5.73 15.59
C GLU A 240 4.83 -5.08 14.29
N ASP A 241 4.61 -5.75 13.15
CA ASP A 241 5.19 -5.37 11.86
C ASP A 241 4.34 -4.35 11.09
N GLU A 242 3.00 -4.49 11.14
CA GLU A 242 2.10 -3.74 10.25
C GLU A 242 1.26 -2.70 11.00
N HIS A 243 0.44 -3.11 11.99
CA HIS A 243 -0.42 -2.19 12.72
C HIS A 243 -0.91 -2.78 14.07
N PRO A 244 -0.88 -2.03 15.19
CA PRO A 244 -1.13 -2.57 16.53
C PRO A 244 -2.53 -3.15 16.78
N TYR A 245 -3.59 -2.59 16.18
CA TYR A 245 -4.99 -2.99 16.45
C TYR A 245 -5.75 -3.56 15.24
N LEU A 246 -5.30 -3.27 14.03
CA LEU A 246 -6.00 -3.62 12.79
C LEU A 246 -6.08 -5.14 12.55
N PRO A 247 -5.05 -5.96 12.86
CA PRO A 247 -5.14 -7.42 12.75
C PRO A 247 -6.31 -8.00 13.54
N ASP A 248 -6.52 -7.51 14.76
CA ASP A 248 -7.55 -7.98 15.66
C ASP A 248 -8.96 -7.63 15.18
N GLN A 249 -9.13 -6.40 14.71
CA GLN A 249 -10.39 -5.93 14.15
C GLN A 249 -10.75 -6.67 12.85
N LEU A 250 -9.78 -6.85 11.95
CA LEU A 250 -10.00 -7.56 10.68
C LEU A 250 -10.24 -9.05 10.90
N ASN A 251 -9.50 -9.67 11.83
CA ASN A 251 -9.76 -11.04 12.23
C ASN A 251 -11.21 -11.15 12.70
N HIS A 252 -11.66 -10.29 13.62
CA HIS A 252 -13.05 -10.28 14.08
C HIS A 252 -14.09 -10.13 12.95
N ILE A 253 -13.85 -9.29 11.94
CA ILE A 253 -14.74 -9.17 10.77
C ILE A 253 -14.81 -10.50 9.98
N ILE A 254 -13.69 -11.19 9.82
CA ILE A 254 -13.64 -12.50 9.16
C ILE A 254 -14.35 -13.55 10.02
N TYR A 255 -14.19 -13.52 11.34
CA TYR A 255 -14.97 -14.36 12.27
C TYR A 255 -16.47 -14.12 12.12
N ALA A 256 -16.87 -12.85 12.08
CA ALA A 256 -18.25 -12.42 11.98
C ALA A 256 -18.95 -12.93 10.71
N ARG A 257 -18.20 -13.23 9.62
CA ARG A 257 -18.73 -13.93 8.43
C ARG A 257 -19.36 -15.28 8.77
N HIS A 258 -18.78 -15.98 9.75
CA HIS A 258 -19.14 -17.35 10.10
C HIS A 258 -20.09 -17.41 11.30
N SER A 259 -20.18 -16.34 12.11
CA SER A 259 -21.15 -16.21 13.20
C SER A 259 -22.45 -15.55 12.73
N ARG A 260 -23.61 -16.01 13.20
CA ARG A 260 -24.92 -15.38 12.86
C ARG A 260 -25.21 -14.06 13.59
N LEU A 261 -24.31 -13.59 14.46
CA LEU A 261 -24.63 -12.59 15.48
C LEU A 261 -24.12 -11.18 15.24
N HIS A 262 -23.23 -11.01 14.27
CA HIS A 262 -22.87 -9.67 13.81
C HIS A 262 -23.70 -9.32 12.59
N GLN A 263 -24.98 -9.04 12.80
CA GLN A 263 -25.93 -8.72 11.72
C GLN A 263 -25.39 -7.66 10.74
N PRO A 264 -24.76 -6.54 11.19
CA PRO A 264 -24.19 -5.57 10.25
C PRO A 264 -23.03 -6.11 9.41
N VAL A 265 -22.26 -7.08 9.91
CA VAL A 265 -21.10 -7.66 9.20
C VAL A 265 -21.52 -8.88 8.36
N GLY A 266 -22.51 -9.65 8.80
CA GLY A 266 -23.09 -10.75 8.03
C GLY A 266 -23.84 -10.26 6.78
N GLU A 267 -24.52 -9.13 6.86
CA GLU A 267 -25.18 -8.47 5.71
C GLU A 267 -24.15 -8.04 4.66
N VAL A 268 -23.00 -7.50 5.08
CA VAL A 268 -21.86 -7.13 4.21
C VAL A 268 -21.37 -8.33 3.38
N TRP A 269 -21.18 -9.47 4.04
CA TRP A 269 -20.70 -10.68 3.38
C TRP A 269 -21.74 -11.26 2.42
N THR A 270 -23.02 -11.20 2.80
CA THR A 270 -24.12 -11.66 1.95
C THR A 270 -24.25 -10.80 0.69
N GLU A 271 -24.14 -9.46 0.82
CA GLU A 271 -24.17 -8.54 -0.30
C GLU A 271 -22.95 -8.71 -1.23
N TYR A 272 -21.76 -8.89 -0.65
CA TYR A 272 -20.55 -9.19 -1.41
C TYR A 272 -20.69 -10.50 -2.19
N GLU A 273 -21.12 -11.59 -1.55
CA GLU A 273 -21.29 -12.89 -2.20
C GLU A 273 -22.32 -12.80 -3.34
N ALA A 274 -23.44 -12.09 -3.14
CA ALA A 274 -24.45 -11.86 -4.16
C ALA A 274 -23.97 -11.02 -5.36
N LYS A 275 -23.11 -10.01 -5.13
CA LYS A 275 -22.57 -9.14 -6.20
C LYS A 275 -21.33 -9.73 -6.89
N SER A 276 -20.60 -10.62 -6.20
CA SER A 276 -19.36 -11.21 -6.73
C SER A 276 -19.56 -12.01 -8.02
N SER A 277 -20.77 -12.55 -8.25
CA SER A 277 -21.14 -13.27 -9.46
C SER A 277 -21.41 -12.39 -10.68
N SER A 278 -21.65 -11.09 -10.51
CA SER A 278 -22.02 -10.17 -11.60
C SER A 278 -20.97 -9.10 -11.87
N ASN A 279 -20.43 -8.46 -10.83
CA ASN A 279 -19.42 -7.42 -10.95
C ASN A 279 -18.45 -7.46 -9.77
N SER A 280 -17.40 -8.28 -9.91
CA SER A 280 -16.42 -8.52 -8.84
C SER A 280 -15.74 -7.25 -8.33
N SER A 281 -15.51 -6.23 -9.19
CA SER A 281 -14.87 -4.97 -8.76
C SER A 281 -15.83 -4.13 -7.91
N GLU A 282 -17.09 -4.03 -8.30
CA GLU A 282 -18.08 -3.28 -7.53
C GLU A 282 -18.39 -3.96 -6.19
N ALA A 283 -18.53 -5.29 -6.19
CA ALA A 283 -18.67 -6.08 -4.98
C ALA A 283 -17.49 -5.84 -4.02
N MET A 284 -16.26 -5.92 -4.53
CA MET A 284 -15.04 -5.69 -3.74
C MET A 284 -14.96 -4.27 -3.20
N ASN A 285 -15.38 -3.28 -4.01
CA ASN A 285 -15.45 -1.90 -3.56
C ASN A 285 -16.48 -1.75 -2.42
N THR A 286 -17.69 -2.27 -2.56
CA THR A 286 -18.70 -2.24 -1.49
C THR A 286 -18.18 -2.88 -0.21
N LEU A 287 -17.59 -4.07 -0.30
CA LEU A 287 -17.00 -4.75 0.85
C LEU A 287 -15.89 -3.91 1.51
N THR A 288 -15.02 -3.29 0.71
CA THR A 288 -13.96 -2.39 1.19
C THR A 288 -14.54 -1.21 1.98
N GLU A 289 -15.53 -0.51 1.41
CA GLU A 289 -16.17 0.65 2.06
C GLU A 289 -16.83 0.28 3.38
N MET A 290 -17.48 -0.89 3.44
CA MET A 290 -18.13 -1.34 4.66
C MET A 290 -17.12 -1.74 5.74
N ILE A 291 -16.03 -2.44 5.38
CA ILE A 291 -14.94 -2.76 6.30
C ILE A 291 -14.35 -1.46 6.86
N LEU A 292 -14.03 -0.49 5.99
CA LEU A 292 -13.50 0.81 6.43
C LEU A 292 -14.48 1.53 7.35
N GLY A 293 -15.77 1.57 7.01
CA GLY A 293 -16.82 2.13 7.86
C GLY A 293 -16.87 1.48 9.25
N TYR A 294 -16.80 0.14 9.30
CA TYR A 294 -16.74 -0.61 10.56
C TYR A 294 -15.48 -0.25 11.37
N LEU A 295 -14.30 -0.24 10.74
CA LEU A 295 -13.05 0.10 11.41
C LEU A 295 -13.08 1.54 11.97
N HIS A 296 -13.66 2.48 11.23
CA HIS A 296 -13.86 3.86 11.68
C HIS A 296 -14.80 3.96 12.89
N ALA A 297 -15.88 3.19 12.91
CA ALA A 297 -16.83 3.15 14.03
C ALA A 297 -16.23 2.49 15.27
N ASN A 298 -15.31 1.52 15.11
CA ASN A 298 -14.78 0.69 16.18
C ASN A 298 -13.32 1.01 16.58
N ARG A 299 -12.87 2.25 16.31
CA ARG A 299 -11.48 2.71 16.58
C ARG A 299 -10.97 2.49 18.01
N GLN A 300 -11.85 2.33 19.00
CA GLN A 300 -11.48 2.19 20.41
C GLN A 300 -11.46 0.74 20.92
N VAL A 301 -11.88 -0.25 20.12
CA VAL A 301 -11.91 -1.63 20.60
C VAL A 301 -10.54 -2.26 20.39
N SER A 302 -9.77 -2.33 21.48
CA SER A 302 -8.35 -2.67 21.49
C SER A 302 -8.04 -4.16 21.63
N SER A 303 -9.03 -5.03 21.81
CA SER A 303 -8.77 -6.45 22.00
C SER A 303 -9.80 -7.33 21.30
N TRP A 304 -9.32 -8.14 20.35
CA TRP A 304 -10.12 -9.21 19.74
C TRP A 304 -10.65 -10.17 20.80
N ARG A 305 -9.95 -10.36 21.93
CA ARG A 305 -10.42 -11.21 23.03
C ARG A 305 -11.71 -10.68 23.64
N THR A 306 -11.82 -9.36 23.79
CA THR A 306 -13.07 -8.71 24.24
C THR A 306 -14.15 -8.86 23.17
N LEU A 307 -13.82 -8.67 21.89
CA LEU A 307 -14.77 -8.84 20.78
C LEU A 307 -15.24 -10.29 20.63
N THR A 308 -14.35 -11.27 20.79
CA THR A 308 -14.63 -12.70 20.70
C THR A 308 -15.36 -13.19 21.94
N ALA A 309 -15.02 -12.72 23.15
CA ALA A 309 -15.79 -13.02 24.36
C ALA A 309 -17.21 -12.43 24.28
N LEU A 310 -17.36 -11.20 23.74
CA LEU A 310 -18.67 -10.60 23.48
C LEU A 310 -19.45 -11.37 22.41
N ALA A 311 -18.79 -11.80 21.33
CA ALA A 311 -19.40 -12.60 20.27
C ALA A 311 -19.83 -13.99 20.78
N ARG A 312 -18.96 -14.69 21.51
CA ARG A 312 -19.27 -16.00 22.15
C ARG A 312 -20.38 -15.88 23.19
N SER A 313 -20.36 -14.83 23.99
CA SER A 313 -21.43 -14.55 24.95
C SER A 313 -22.75 -14.24 24.26
N ALA A 314 -22.73 -13.52 23.13
CA ALA A 314 -23.91 -13.32 22.29
C ALA A 314 -24.38 -14.63 21.63
N GLU A 315 -23.47 -15.52 21.24
CA GLU A 315 -23.74 -16.85 20.69
C GLU A 315 -24.44 -17.74 21.71
N ALA A 316 -23.85 -17.89 22.90
CA ALA A 316 -24.47 -18.63 23.98
C ALA A 316 -25.89 -18.12 24.28
N LYS A 317 -26.07 -16.80 24.39
CA LYS A 317 -27.39 -16.17 24.64
C LYS A 317 -28.41 -16.41 23.52
N ALA A 318 -27.98 -16.44 22.26
CA ALA A 318 -28.87 -16.70 21.14
C ALA A 318 -29.33 -18.17 21.10
N TYR A 319 -28.43 -19.13 21.36
CA TYR A 319 -28.77 -20.54 21.49
C TYR A 319 -29.75 -20.77 22.64
N GLU A 320 -29.52 -20.14 23.79
CA GLU A 320 -30.42 -20.18 24.96
C GLU A 320 -31.81 -19.62 24.63
N ALA A 321 -31.88 -18.46 23.95
CA ALA A 321 -33.13 -17.82 23.57
C ALA A 321 -33.96 -18.66 22.57
N GLU A 322 -33.29 -19.48 21.75
CA GLU A 322 -33.91 -20.39 20.79
C GLU A 322 -34.18 -21.79 21.37
N GLY A 323 -33.92 -22.00 22.67
CA GLY A 323 -34.11 -23.29 23.36
C GLY A 323 -33.17 -24.39 22.87
N ARG A 324 -32.05 -24.03 22.24
CA ARG A 324 -31.06 -24.97 21.72
C ARG A 324 -29.93 -25.17 22.74
N GLU A 325 -29.34 -26.35 22.74
CA GLU A 325 -28.17 -26.62 23.59
C GLU A 325 -26.98 -25.78 23.11
N VAL A 326 -26.39 -25.00 24.03
CA VAL A 326 -25.20 -24.19 23.75
C VAL A 326 -24.00 -25.13 23.56
N PRO A 327 -23.36 -25.15 22.38
CA PRO A 327 -22.18 -25.97 22.15
C PRO A 327 -21.05 -25.60 23.12
N GLU A 328 -20.26 -26.60 23.53
CA GLU A 328 -19.26 -26.47 24.61
C GLU A 328 -18.20 -25.39 24.34
N GLU A 329 -17.88 -25.18 23.06
CA GLU A 329 -16.98 -24.14 22.56
C GLU A 329 -17.44 -22.68 22.81
N TYR A 330 -18.72 -22.46 23.17
CA TYR A 330 -19.29 -21.15 23.51
C TYR A 330 -19.56 -20.94 25.01
N ARG A 331 -19.26 -21.93 25.86
CA ARG A 331 -19.54 -21.87 27.33
C ARG A 331 -18.45 -21.17 28.16
N THR A 332 -17.43 -20.58 27.53
CA THR A 332 -16.29 -19.88 28.17
C THR A 332 -16.26 -18.40 27.87
#